data_AF-A0A8J6B5H7-F1
#
_entry.id   AF-A0A8J6B5H7-F1
#
_cell.length_a   1.000
_cell.length_b   1.000
_cell.length_c   1.000
_cell.angle_alpha   90.00
_cell.angle_beta   90.00
_cell.angle_gamma   90.00
#
_symmetry.space_group_name_H-M   'P 1'
#
loop_
_entity.id
_entity.type
_entity.pdbx_description
1 polymer ?
#
loop_
_entity_poly.entity_id
_entity_poly.type
_entity_poly.pdbx_seq_one_letter_code
_entity_poly.pdbx_strand_id
1 'polypeptide(L)'
;MMPIELLPIVQQSFAENWLFFALIAVCLGILAISMRGKRANTLRAREISGILQEPVSAAFDECDHKLYRVSNSSFTYRASGHAFAEGLVAHINLMPRHDLVTRLAMIPFTTVRDAVVFEIPLKCNSPSHTFAAISTKGLGATLDVASDLRKYCSIFPTPAALDDPEATHNTIKILSTSSDLKNQYLTPEVIEAIKSLGTSFHSVHITDKNTRSGNVAVLRVEVELPASGVTTIVRGGLLLSLALLNIVPAITISKKEMARRQKEAQKAKKQAQHEKLVERTQQKRQARDEAEEKKLVGLSGAEQRKLEEKKAKKEAKRSERRQSKRVM
;
A
#
# COMPACT_ATOMS: atom_id res chain seq x y z
N MET A 1 4.48 58.92 2.95
CA MET A 1 4.91 59.54 1.68
C MET A 1 6.36 59.15 1.47
N MET A 2 6.65 58.27 0.49
CA MET A 2 8.04 58.07 0.10
C MET A 2 8.52 59.31 -0.67
N PRO A 3 9.73 59.82 -0.42
CA PRO A 3 10.25 60.99 -1.12
C PRO A 3 10.39 60.68 -2.63
N ILE A 4 9.91 61.62 -3.45
CA ILE A 4 9.76 61.50 -4.92
C ILE A 4 11.12 61.27 -5.63
N GLU A 5 12.24 61.52 -4.97
CA GLU A 5 13.60 61.35 -5.51
C GLU A 5 14.08 59.90 -5.63
N LEU A 6 13.41 58.93 -4.98
CA LEU A 6 13.82 57.52 -5.04
C LEU A 6 13.23 56.75 -6.25
N LEU A 7 12.20 57.29 -6.89
CA LEU A 7 11.52 56.67 -8.03
C LEU A 7 12.43 56.33 -9.23
N PRO A 8 13.30 57.25 -9.72
CA PRO A 8 14.16 56.95 -10.86
C PRO A 8 15.23 55.90 -10.52
N ILE A 9 15.76 55.91 -9.29
CA ILE A 9 16.75 54.93 -8.82
C ILE A 9 16.15 53.53 -8.72
N VAL A 10 14.91 53.43 -8.23
CA VAL A 10 14.18 52.15 -8.18
C VAL A 10 13.84 51.65 -9.58
N GLN A 11 13.47 52.53 -10.53
CA GLN A 11 13.20 52.13 -11.91
C GLN A 11 14.45 51.60 -12.63
N GLN A 12 15.59 52.24 -12.44
CA GLN A 12 16.85 51.81 -13.05
C GLN A 12 17.35 50.49 -12.44
N SER A 13 17.28 50.35 -11.11
CA SER A 13 17.60 49.10 -10.41
C SER A 13 16.66 47.94 -10.78
N PHE A 14 15.39 48.22 -11.06
CA PHE A 14 14.41 47.23 -11.51
C PHE A 14 14.68 46.77 -12.95
N ALA A 15 15.06 47.68 -13.85
CA ALA A 15 15.40 47.34 -15.23
C ALA A 15 16.64 46.45 -15.32
N GLU A 16 17.66 46.67 -14.48
CA GLU A 16 18.87 45.85 -14.46
C GLU A 16 18.67 44.48 -13.79
N ASN A 17 17.75 44.38 -12.82
CA ASN A 17 17.54 43.17 -12.02
C ASN A 17 16.15 42.53 -12.20
N TRP A 18 15.46 42.81 -13.31
CA TRP A 18 14.08 42.34 -13.52
C TRP A 18 13.96 40.81 -13.44
N LEU A 19 14.97 40.05 -13.90
CA LEU A 19 15.04 38.59 -13.78
C LEU A 19 15.06 38.13 -12.32
N PHE A 20 15.78 38.84 -11.45
CA PHE A 20 15.85 38.53 -10.02
C PHE A 20 14.49 38.78 -9.34
N PHE A 21 13.83 39.90 -9.65
CA PHE A 21 12.49 40.17 -9.14
C PHE A 21 11.44 39.19 -9.67
N ALA A 22 11.54 38.79 -10.95
CA ALA A 22 10.69 37.75 -11.53
C ALA A 22 10.89 36.39 -10.82
N LEU A 23 12.15 36.01 -10.54
CA LEU A 23 12.46 34.78 -9.82
C LEU A 23 11.90 34.81 -8.39
N ILE A 24 12.06 35.93 -7.67
CA ILE A 24 11.47 36.11 -6.33
C ILE A 24 9.95 35.99 -6.39
N ALA A 25 9.29 36.64 -7.35
CA ALA A 25 7.84 36.57 -7.51
C ALA A 25 7.37 35.13 -7.75
N VAL A 26 8.10 34.37 -8.58
CA VAL A 26 7.84 32.94 -8.81
C VAL A 26 8.02 32.13 -7.52
N CYS A 27 9.12 32.35 -6.78
CA CYS A 27 9.37 31.67 -5.50
C CYS A 27 8.27 31.97 -4.46
N LEU A 28 7.83 33.23 -4.36
CA LEU A 28 6.73 33.64 -3.47
C LEU A 28 5.39 33.02 -3.91
N GLY A 29 5.13 32.95 -5.22
CA GLY A 29 3.95 32.27 -5.77
C GLY A 29 3.94 30.77 -5.44
N ILE A 30 5.08 30.10 -5.61
CA ILE A 30 5.30 28.69 -5.24
C ILE A 30 5.03 28.49 -3.74
N LEU A 31 5.60 29.34 -2.89
CA LEU A 31 5.43 29.28 -1.44
C LEU A 31 3.97 29.46 -1.05
N ALA A 32 3.28 30.46 -1.62
CA ALA A 32 1.87 30.73 -1.36
C ALA A 32 0.97 29.55 -1.75
N ILE A 33 1.20 28.93 -2.92
CA ILE A 33 0.48 27.73 -3.37
C ILE A 33 0.73 26.57 -2.41
N SER A 34 1.98 26.33 -2.01
CA SER A 34 2.33 25.25 -1.08
C SER A 34 1.66 25.43 0.28
N MET A 35 1.68 26.65 0.83
CA MET A 35 1.03 26.97 2.10
C MET A 35 -0.49 26.82 2.01
N ARG A 36 -1.13 27.30 0.94
CA ARG A 36 -2.57 27.15 0.73
C ARG A 36 -2.97 25.69 0.57
N GLY A 37 -2.20 24.90 -0.17
CA GLY A 37 -2.42 23.46 -0.34
C GLY A 37 -2.31 22.70 0.97
N LYS A 38 -1.29 22.99 1.79
CA LYS A 38 -1.11 22.39 3.12
C LYS A 38 -2.29 22.70 4.04
N ARG A 39 -2.75 23.96 4.07
CA ARG A 39 -3.91 24.38 4.87
C ARG A 39 -5.19 23.69 4.41
N ALA A 40 -5.45 23.64 3.10
CA ALA A 40 -6.63 22.98 2.54
C ALA A 40 -6.68 21.49 2.91
N ASN A 41 -5.56 20.78 2.77
CA ASN A 41 -5.48 19.36 3.14
C ASN A 41 -5.69 19.16 4.65
N THR A 42 -5.11 20.03 5.49
CA THR A 42 -5.27 19.94 6.95
C THR A 42 -6.73 20.18 7.36
N LEU A 43 -7.41 21.16 6.76
CA LEU A 43 -8.83 21.43 7.03
C LEU A 43 -9.71 20.26 6.62
N ARG A 44 -9.49 19.71 5.43
CA ARG A 44 -10.29 18.58 4.92
C ARG A 44 -10.06 17.30 5.72
N ALA A 45 -8.82 17.04 6.15
CA ALA A 45 -8.53 15.91 7.03
C ALA A 45 -9.21 16.07 8.40
N ARG A 46 -9.29 17.29 8.94
CA ARG A 46 -10.03 17.57 10.19
C ARG A 46 -11.53 17.34 10.03
N GLU A 47 -12.13 17.78 8.93
CA GLU A 47 -13.53 17.53 8.60
C GLU A 47 -13.82 16.03 8.58
N ILE A 48 -13.02 15.25 7.85
CA ILE A 48 -13.14 13.78 7.77
C ILE A 48 -12.97 13.15 9.16
N SER A 49 -12.01 13.60 9.96
CA SER A 49 -11.84 13.08 11.32
C SER A 49 -13.04 13.39 12.23
N GLY A 50 -13.67 14.55 12.08
CA GLY A 50 -14.89 14.90 12.80
C GLY A 50 -16.07 14.01 12.43
N ILE A 51 -16.18 13.65 11.14
CA ILE A 51 -17.21 12.70 10.66
C ILE A 51 -17.00 11.30 11.26
N LEU A 52 -15.74 10.87 11.43
CA LEU A 52 -15.39 9.57 11.98
C LEU A 52 -15.52 9.48 13.50
N GLN A 53 -15.40 10.60 14.21
CA GLN A 53 -15.33 10.61 15.68
C GLN A 53 -16.53 9.92 16.33
N GLU A 54 -17.75 10.34 15.98
CA GLU A 54 -19.00 9.79 16.52
C GLU A 54 -19.15 8.28 16.25
N PRO A 55 -19.18 7.80 15.00
CA PRO A 55 -19.40 6.37 14.73
C PRO A 55 -18.26 5.48 15.21
N VAL A 56 -17.01 5.97 15.23
CA VAL A 56 -15.90 5.18 15.76
C VAL A 56 -15.98 5.09 17.28
N SER A 57 -16.34 6.18 17.98
CA SER A 57 -16.55 6.13 19.44
C SER A 57 -17.70 5.23 19.87
N ALA A 58 -18.69 5.00 19.00
CA ALA A 58 -19.76 4.05 19.25
C ALA A 58 -19.33 2.58 19.06
N ALA A 59 -18.33 2.33 18.20
CA ALA A 59 -17.88 0.98 17.86
C ALA A 59 -16.60 0.54 18.58
N PHE A 60 -15.78 1.48 19.06
CA PHE A 60 -14.46 1.22 19.65
C PHE A 60 -14.33 1.90 21.02
N ASP A 61 -13.95 1.13 22.04
CA ASP A 61 -13.84 1.60 23.43
C ASP A 61 -12.74 2.65 23.63
N GLU A 62 -11.60 2.48 22.94
CA GLU A 62 -10.44 3.36 23.04
C GLU A 62 -10.27 4.16 21.76
N CYS A 63 -10.77 5.38 21.75
CA CYS A 63 -10.62 6.29 20.62
C CYS A 63 -9.52 7.32 20.87
N ASP A 64 -8.45 7.27 20.08
CA ASP A 64 -7.50 8.37 20.05
C ASP A 64 -8.07 9.47 19.14
N HIS A 65 -8.72 10.45 19.73
CA HIS A 65 -9.30 11.60 19.01
C HIS A 65 -8.24 12.49 18.33
N LYS A 66 -6.95 12.11 18.38
CA LYS A 66 -5.86 12.83 17.70
C LYS A 66 -5.71 12.36 16.27
N LEU A 67 -5.73 13.32 15.36
CA LEU A 67 -5.36 13.14 13.97
C LEU A 67 -3.82 13.19 13.83
N TYR A 68 -3.22 12.08 13.41
CA TYR A 68 -1.79 12.00 13.16
C TYR A 68 -1.48 12.43 11.73
N ARG A 69 -0.56 13.38 11.56
CA ARG A 69 -0.07 13.79 10.25
C ARG A 69 1.14 12.95 9.88
N VAL A 70 0.99 12.06 8.90
CA VAL A 70 2.11 11.25 8.36
C VAL A 70 2.83 12.02 7.25
N SER A 71 2.09 12.74 6.43
CA SER A 71 2.61 13.59 5.35
C SER A 71 1.73 14.85 5.17
N ASN A 72 2.09 15.74 4.27
CA ASN A 72 1.26 16.89 3.87
C ASN A 72 -0.04 16.48 3.13
N SER A 73 -0.09 15.23 2.67
CA SER A 73 -1.21 14.62 1.95
C SER A 73 -1.85 13.44 2.69
N SER A 74 -1.13 12.78 3.59
CA SER A 74 -1.60 11.58 4.28
C SER A 74 -1.73 11.80 5.78
N PHE A 75 -2.90 11.48 6.30
CA PHE A 75 -3.23 11.58 7.73
C PHE A 75 -3.75 10.23 8.22
N THR A 76 -3.60 9.97 9.51
CA THR A 76 -3.99 8.71 10.13
C THR A 76 -4.81 8.99 11.38
N TYR A 77 -5.96 8.34 11.47
CA TYR A 77 -6.81 8.31 12.64
C TYR A 77 -6.81 6.89 13.22
N ARG A 78 -6.73 6.75 14.55
CA ARG A 78 -6.58 5.45 15.22
C ARG A 78 -7.63 5.24 16.29
N ALA A 79 -8.15 4.03 16.37
CA ALA A 79 -8.99 3.57 17.47
C ALA A 79 -8.70 2.10 17.80
N SER A 80 -8.96 1.68 19.03
CA SER A 80 -8.78 0.32 19.56
C SER A 80 -9.95 -0.06 20.48
N GLY A 81 -9.99 -1.31 20.93
CA GLY A 81 -11.00 -1.76 21.89
C GLY A 81 -12.15 -2.59 21.31
N HIS A 82 -12.21 -2.82 20.00
CA HIS A 82 -13.22 -3.72 19.45
C HIS A 82 -12.91 -5.20 19.76
N ALA A 83 -13.96 -6.02 19.96
CA ALA A 83 -13.83 -7.43 20.34
C ALA A 83 -13.03 -8.26 19.31
N PHE A 84 -13.35 -8.11 18.01
CA PHE A 84 -12.76 -8.91 16.92
C PHE A 84 -11.58 -8.25 16.20
N ALA A 85 -11.24 -6.99 16.51
CA ALA A 85 -10.14 -6.25 15.88
C ALA A 85 -9.10 -5.82 16.91
N GLU A 86 -7.84 -5.75 16.48
CA GLU A 86 -6.76 -5.18 17.28
C GLU A 86 -6.92 -3.67 17.38
N GLY A 87 -7.28 -3.05 16.26
CA GLY A 87 -7.69 -1.66 16.18
C GLY A 87 -8.22 -1.31 14.80
N LEU A 88 -8.50 -0.04 14.61
CA LEU A 88 -8.87 0.58 13.35
C LEU A 88 -7.85 1.67 13.06
N VAL A 89 -7.28 1.64 11.86
CA VAL A 89 -6.41 2.69 11.33
C VAL A 89 -7.07 3.23 10.07
N ALA A 90 -7.64 4.43 10.16
CA ALA A 90 -8.18 5.13 9.01
C ALA A 90 -7.10 6.03 8.41
N HIS A 91 -6.62 5.67 7.22
CA HIS A 91 -5.68 6.49 6.44
C HIS A 91 -6.46 7.41 5.51
N ILE A 92 -6.33 8.71 5.72
CA ILE A 92 -6.93 9.74 4.90
C ILE A 92 -5.85 10.18 3.91
N ASN A 93 -5.96 9.71 2.67
CA ASN A 93 -5.04 10.03 1.58
C ASN A 93 -5.65 11.11 0.70
N LEU A 94 -5.15 12.34 0.86
CA LEU A 94 -5.59 13.49 0.09
C LEU A 94 -4.65 13.73 -1.09
N MET A 95 -5.18 14.29 -2.16
CA MET A 95 -4.37 14.77 -3.28
C MET A 95 -3.30 15.76 -2.75
N PRO A 96 -2.03 15.67 -3.20
CA PRO A 96 -0.95 16.55 -2.74
C PRO A 96 -1.07 17.95 -3.37
N ARG A 97 -2.07 18.73 -2.93
CA ARG A 97 -2.36 20.11 -3.39
C ARG A 97 -1.23 21.11 -3.15
N HIS A 98 -0.24 20.73 -2.34
CA HIS A 98 0.89 21.56 -1.95
C HIS A 98 2.08 21.41 -2.90
N ASP A 99 2.08 20.37 -3.75
CA ASP A 99 3.14 20.12 -4.71
C ASP A 99 2.79 20.76 -6.07
N LEU A 100 3.64 21.67 -6.53
CA LEU A 100 3.46 22.32 -7.84
C LEU A 100 3.74 21.38 -9.00
N VAL A 101 4.63 20.40 -8.84
CA VAL A 101 4.93 19.46 -9.94
C VAL A 101 3.68 18.63 -10.21
N THR A 102 3.08 18.08 -9.16
CA THR A 102 1.78 17.40 -9.28
C THR A 102 0.70 18.32 -9.89
N ARG A 103 0.69 19.61 -9.51
CA ARG A 103 -0.32 20.57 -9.97
C ARG A 103 -0.14 21.04 -11.42
N LEU A 104 1.09 21.21 -11.89
CA LEU A 104 1.37 21.79 -13.21
C LEU A 104 1.63 20.73 -14.28
N ALA A 105 2.41 19.69 -13.94
CA ALA A 105 2.84 18.69 -14.92
C ALA A 105 1.88 17.50 -15.01
N MET A 106 1.09 17.26 -13.97
CA MET A 106 0.40 15.98 -13.78
C MET A 106 -1.14 16.06 -13.77
N ILE A 107 -1.76 17.21 -13.51
CA ILE A 107 -3.23 17.35 -13.48
C ILE A 107 -3.97 16.78 -14.71
N PRO A 108 -3.52 16.98 -15.97
CA PRO A 108 -4.24 16.40 -17.12
C PRO A 108 -4.06 14.87 -17.24
N PHE A 109 -3.09 14.28 -16.55
CA PHE A 109 -2.74 12.85 -16.65
C PHE A 109 -2.97 12.04 -15.36
N THR A 110 -3.09 12.69 -14.20
CA THR A 110 -3.19 12.01 -12.91
C THR A 110 -4.61 11.94 -12.39
N THR A 111 -5.08 10.74 -12.15
CA THR A 111 -6.36 10.39 -11.51
C THR A 111 -6.27 10.32 -9.98
N VAL A 112 -5.30 11.01 -9.36
CA VAL A 112 -5.10 10.96 -7.90
C VAL A 112 -6.25 11.69 -7.20
N ARG A 113 -7.22 10.89 -6.75
CA ARG A 113 -8.39 11.36 -5.99
C ARG A 113 -8.10 11.29 -4.50
N ASP A 114 -8.85 12.07 -3.74
CA ASP A 114 -8.84 11.91 -2.29
C ASP A 114 -9.50 10.56 -1.97
N ALA A 115 -8.95 9.79 -1.05
CA ALA A 115 -9.43 8.48 -0.65
C ALA A 115 -9.28 8.27 0.86
N VAL A 116 -10.15 7.45 1.42
CA VAL A 116 -10.04 6.98 2.80
C VAL A 116 -9.88 5.47 2.78
N VAL A 117 -8.87 5.00 3.48
CA VAL A 117 -8.56 3.57 3.62
C VAL A 117 -8.73 3.19 5.09
N PHE A 118 -9.71 2.36 5.38
CA PHE A 118 -9.87 1.74 6.68
C PHE A 118 -9.06 0.44 6.71
N GLU A 119 -8.06 0.37 7.57
CA GLU A 119 -7.22 -0.80 7.80
C GLU A 119 -7.49 -1.34 9.20
N ILE A 120 -7.98 -2.57 9.27
CA ILE A 120 -8.38 -3.23 10.52
C ILE A 120 -7.55 -4.52 10.64
N PRO A 121 -6.53 -4.57 11.52
CA PRO A 121 -5.88 -5.80 11.88
C PRO A 121 -6.85 -6.65 12.70
N LEU A 122 -7.07 -7.88 12.25
CA LEU A 122 -8.00 -8.81 12.88
C LEU A 122 -7.27 -9.55 14.01
N LYS A 123 -7.84 -9.54 15.23
CA LYS A 123 -7.32 -10.33 16.36
C LYS A 123 -7.51 -11.83 16.15
N CYS A 124 -8.50 -12.20 15.36
CA CYS A 124 -8.96 -13.57 15.27
C CYS A 124 -7.84 -14.46 14.70
N ASN A 125 -7.58 -15.59 15.35
CA ASN A 125 -6.89 -16.75 14.77
C ASN A 125 -7.79 -17.42 13.71
N SER A 126 -8.52 -16.61 12.95
CA SER A 126 -9.42 -17.06 11.91
C SER A 126 -8.59 -17.75 10.84
N PRO A 127 -9.07 -18.87 10.32
CA PRO A 127 -8.32 -19.64 9.35
C PRO A 127 -8.03 -18.76 8.13
N SER A 128 -6.83 -18.85 7.60
CA SER A 128 -6.36 -18.04 6.47
C SER A 128 -7.33 -18.15 5.28
N HIS A 129 -8.15 -17.12 5.05
CA HIS A 129 -8.95 -16.98 3.86
C HIS A 129 -8.78 -15.58 3.28
N THR A 130 -8.95 -15.51 1.97
CA THR A 130 -8.72 -14.31 1.19
C THR A 130 -9.97 -14.06 0.36
N PHE A 131 -10.54 -12.89 0.54
CA PHE A 131 -11.74 -12.42 -0.15
C PHE A 131 -11.51 -10.96 -0.55
N ALA A 132 -11.97 -10.60 -1.74
CA ALA A 132 -11.95 -9.22 -2.19
C ALA A 132 -13.16 -8.91 -3.08
N ALA A 133 -13.69 -7.72 -2.92
CA ALA A 133 -14.62 -7.09 -3.85
C ALA A 133 -13.96 -5.79 -4.33
N ILE A 134 -13.67 -5.69 -5.63
CA ILE A 134 -12.83 -4.63 -6.17
C ILE A 134 -13.54 -3.99 -7.37
N SER A 135 -13.52 -2.67 -7.44
CA SER A 135 -13.95 -1.98 -8.65
C SER A 135 -13.10 -2.35 -9.85
N THR A 136 -13.70 -2.39 -11.04
CA THR A 136 -12.96 -2.63 -12.30
C THR A 136 -11.81 -1.65 -12.50
N LYS A 137 -11.98 -0.39 -12.10
CA LYS A 137 -10.94 0.65 -12.17
C LYS A 137 -9.78 0.40 -11.22
N GLY A 138 -10.06 -0.11 -10.02
CA GLY A 138 -9.08 -0.36 -8.95
C GLY A 138 -8.41 -1.74 -8.99
N LEU A 139 -8.79 -2.61 -9.93
CA LEU A 139 -8.35 -4.01 -9.96
C LEU A 139 -6.82 -4.14 -10.09
N GLY A 140 -6.20 -3.42 -11.03
CA GLY A 140 -4.75 -3.48 -11.24
C GLY A 140 -3.97 -3.02 -10.00
N ALA A 141 -4.27 -1.81 -9.53
CA ALA A 141 -3.61 -1.21 -8.37
C ALA A 141 -3.76 -2.08 -7.10
N THR A 142 -4.95 -2.64 -6.87
CA THR A 142 -5.19 -3.50 -5.69
C THR A 142 -4.44 -4.83 -5.82
N LEU A 143 -4.37 -5.44 -7.00
CA LEU A 143 -3.63 -6.69 -7.23
C LEU A 143 -2.10 -6.51 -7.11
N ASP A 144 -1.58 -5.32 -7.43
CA ASP A 144 -0.16 -4.99 -7.26
C ASP A 144 0.21 -4.83 -5.78
N VAL A 145 -0.65 -4.19 -4.99
CA VAL A 145 -0.49 -4.05 -3.54
C VAL A 145 -0.65 -5.39 -2.82
N ALA A 146 -1.67 -6.17 -3.21
CA ALA A 146 -2.03 -7.43 -2.60
C ALA A 146 -1.76 -8.60 -3.57
N SER A 147 -0.48 -8.95 -3.73
CA SER A 147 -0.02 -10.01 -4.65
C SER A 147 -0.55 -11.41 -4.31
N ASP A 148 -1.05 -11.60 -3.10
CA ASP A 148 -1.72 -12.81 -2.63
C ASP A 148 -3.09 -13.00 -3.27
N LEU A 149 -3.86 -11.92 -3.49
CA LEU A 149 -5.13 -11.96 -4.23
C LEU A 149 -4.94 -12.58 -5.60
N ARG A 150 -3.88 -12.17 -6.30
CA ARG A 150 -3.54 -12.67 -7.64
C ARG A 150 -3.15 -14.16 -7.64
N LYS A 151 -2.57 -14.64 -6.54
CA LYS A 151 -2.06 -16.02 -6.43
C LYS A 151 -3.13 -17.00 -5.97
N TYR A 152 -4.03 -16.57 -5.09
CA TYR A 152 -4.91 -17.48 -4.35
C TYR A 152 -6.39 -17.34 -4.71
N CYS A 153 -6.81 -16.22 -5.28
CA CYS A 153 -8.20 -15.98 -5.59
C CYS A 153 -8.50 -16.19 -7.07
N SER A 154 -9.65 -16.82 -7.32
CA SER A 154 -10.28 -16.85 -8.64
C SER A 154 -11.30 -15.72 -8.74
N ILE A 155 -11.48 -15.18 -9.94
CA ILE A 155 -12.51 -14.19 -10.23
C ILE A 155 -13.85 -14.94 -10.36
N PHE A 156 -14.83 -14.55 -9.56
CA PHE A 156 -16.19 -15.08 -9.61
C PHE A 156 -17.14 -14.08 -10.28
N PRO A 157 -18.24 -14.57 -10.88
CA PRO A 157 -19.28 -13.70 -11.43
C PRO A 157 -19.89 -12.85 -10.31
N THR A 158 -20.14 -11.59 -10.64
CA THR A 158 -20.74 -10.62 -9.74
C THR A 158 -22.24 -10.92 -9.57
N PRO A 159 -22.80 -10.87 -8.35
CA PRO A 159 -24.24 -11.01 -8.16
C PRO A 159 -24.99 -9.95 -8.97
N ALA A 160 -26.10 -10.33 -9.61
CA ALA A 160 -26.93 -9.42 -10.40
C ALA A 160 -27.35 -8.17 -9.62
N ALA A 161 -27.49 -8.29 -8.29
CA ALA A 161 -27.76 -7.15 -7.44
C ALA A 161 -26.68 -6.06 -7.52
N LEU A 162 -25.40 -6.41 -7.64
CA LEU A 162 -24.26 -5.48 -7.73
C LEU A 162 -23.90 -5.09 -9.17
N ASP A 163 -24.57 -5.69 -10.15
CA ASP A 163 -24.28 -5.54 -11.59
C ASP A 163 -25.37 -4.69 -12.27
N ASP A 164 -25.85 -3.66 -11.56
CA ASP A 164 -26.84 -2.74 -12.08
C ASP A 164 -26.15 -1.70 -12.99
N PRO A 165 -26.41 -1.72 -14.31
CA PRO A 165 -25.76 -0.84 -15.27
C PRO A 165 -26.20 0.63 -15.14
N GLU A 166 -27.34 0.92 -14.52
CA GLU A 166 -27.82 2.29 -14.29
C GLU A 166 -27.30 2.88 -12.97
N ALA A 167 -27.13 2.06 -11.93
CA ALA A 167 -26.66 2.50 -10.61
C ALA A 167 -25.13 2.46 -10.43
N THR A 168 -24.41 1.72 -11.28
CA THR A 168 -22.98 1.45 -11.09
C THR A 168 -22.20 1.67 -12.38
N HIS A 169 -21.75 2.91 -12.64
CA HIS A 169 -20.69 3.20 -13.63
C HIS A 169 -19.33 2.53 -13.30
N ASN A 170 -19.31 1.60 -12.35
CA ASN A 170 -18.14 0.91 -11.85
C ASN A 170 -18.51 -0.55 -11.59
N THR A 171 -18.35 -1.41 -12.59
CA THR A 171 -18.56 -2.86 -12.42
C THR A 171 -17.62 -3.37 -11.32
N ILE A 172 -18.16 -4.12 -10.36
CA ILE A 172 -17.40 -4.70 -9.26
C ILE A 172 -17.00 -6.12 -9.66
N LYS A 173 -15.77 -6.53 -9.38
CA LYS A 173 -15.29 -7.90 -9.52
C LYS A 173 -15.07 -8.52 -8.14
N ILE A 174 -15.52 -9.75 -7.97
CA ILE A 174 -15.34 -10.50 -6.74
C ILE A 174 -14.24 -11.53 -6.94
N LEU A 175 -13.26 -11.50 -6.04
CA LEU A 175 -12.17 -12.45 -5.98
C LEU A 175 -12.29 -13.23 -4.67
N SER A 176 -12.32 -14.54 -4.75
CA SER A 176 -12.39 -15.39 -3.57
C SER A 176 -11.54 -16.63 -3.77
N THR A 177 -11.15 -17.26 -2.66
CA THR A 177 -10.49 -18.57 -2.70
C THR A 177 -11.48 -19.68 -3.11
N SER A 178 -12.76 -19.54 -2.74
CA SER A 178 -13.83 -20.50 -3.06
C SER A 178 -15.18 -19.82 -3.28
N SER A 179 -16.10 -20.51 -3.96
CA SER A 179 -17.48 -20.06 -4.17
C SER A 179 -18.26 -19.94 -2.86
N ASP A 180 -18.01 -20.84 -1.91
CA ASP A 180 -18.73 -20.87 -0.63
C ASP A 180 -18.36 -19.65 0.22
N LEU A 181 -17.07 -19.28 0.23
CA LEU A 181 -16.59 -18.09 0.93
C LEU A 181 -17.20 -16.82 0.34
N LYS A 182 -17.32 -16.74 -0.99
CA LYS A 182 -18.00 -15.61 -1.63
C LYS A 182 -19.42 -15.43 -1.06
N ASN A 183 -20.18 -16.51 -0.94
CA ASN A 183 -21.58 -16.44 -0.49
C ASN A 183 -21.71 -16.12 1.00
N GLN A 184 -20.75 -16.53 1.82
CA GLN A 184 -20.71 -16.16 3.24
C GLN A 184 -20.39 -14.67 3.45
N TYR A 185 -19.53 -14.10 2.61
CA TYR A 185 -19.17 -12.67 2.69
C TYR A 185 -20.22 -11.73 2.09
N LEU A 186 -20.90 -12.15 1.03
CA LEU A 186 -21.88 -11.34 0.32
C LEU A 186 -23.28 -11.48 0.95
N THR A 187 -23.39 -11.07 2.21
CA THR A 187 -24.68 -10.91 2.87
C THR A 187 -25.47 -9.74 2.24
N PRO A 188 -26.81 -9.72 2.34
CA PRO A 188 -27.61 -8.62 1.81
C PRO A 188 -27.20 -7.26 2.36
N GLU A 189 -26.82 -7.19 3.64
CA GLU A 189 -26.31 -5.99 4.30
C GLU A 189 -25.01 -5.47 3.65
N VAL A 190 -24.04 -6.36 3.36
CA VAL A 190 -22.79 -5.99 2.68
C VAL A 190 -23.06 -5.54 1.24
N ILE A 191 -23.98 -6.20 0.54
CA ILE A 191 -24.38 -5.82 -0.82
C ILE A 191 -24.99 -4.42 -0.82
N GLU A 192 -25.92 -4.13 0.09
CA GLU A 192 -26.57 -2.82 0.23
C GLU A 192 -25.57 -1.73 0.61
N ALA A 193 -24.64 -2.03 1.53
CA ALA A 193 -23.57 -1.11 1.91
C ALA A 193 -22.66 -0.78 0.71
N ILE A 194 -22.28 -1.77 -0.10
CA ILE A 194 -21.49 -1.55 -1.33
C ILE A 194 -22.28 -0.71 -2.33
N LYS A 195 -23.58 -0.97 -2.52
CA LYS A 195 -24.45 -0.17 -3.40
C LYS A 195 -24.54 1.29 -2.96
N SER A 196 -24.68 1.52 -1.65
CA SER A 196 -24.79 2.87 -1.09
C SER A 196 -23.55 3.74 -1.38
N LEU A 197 -22.39 3.11 -1.57
CA LEU A 197 -21.14 3.78 -1.93
C LEU A 197 -21.05 4.10 -3.44
N GLY A 198 -21.78 3.36 -4.28
CA GLY A 198 -21.87 3.58 -5.71
C GLY A 198 -20.51 3.75 -6.40
N THR A 199 -20.32 4.87 -7.09
CA THR A 199 -19.08 5.19 -7.82
C THR A 199 -17.87 5.48 -6.93
N SER A 200 -18.10 5.73 -5.63
CA SER A 200 -17.06 6.01 -4.64
C SER A 200 -16.44 4.72 -4.06
N PHE A 201 -17.04 3.55 -4.32
CA PHE A 201 -16.48 2.27 -3.93
C PHE A 201 -15.23 1.94 -4.76
N HIS A 202 -14.09 1.76 -4.10
CA HIS A 202 -12.84 1.39 -4.77
C HIS A 202 -12.50 -0.08 -4.58
N SER A 203 -12.27 -0.52 -3.33
CA SER A 203 -11.95 -1.91 -3.03
C SER A 203 -12.23 -2.28 -1.58
N VAL A 204 -12.55 -3.54 -1.36
CA VAL A 204 -12.57 -4.22 -0.07
C VAL A 204 -11.78 -5.49 -0.25
N HIS A 205 -10.85 -5.77 0.65
CA HIS A 205 -10.17 -7.05 0.67
C HIS A 205 -9.73 -7.45 2.07
N ILE A 206 -9.67 -8.76 2.26
CA ILE A 206 -9.16 -9.40 3.47
C ILE A 206 -7.96 -10.23 3.03
N THR A 207 -6.79 -9.90 3.57
CA THR A 207 -5.51 -10.56 3.25
C THR A 207 -4.87 -11.10 4.52
N ASP A 208 -4.27 -12.28 4.43
CA ASP A 208 -3.49 -12.93 5.49
C ASP A 208 -1.97 -12.66 5.35
N LYS A 209 -1.56 -11.97 4.28
CA LYS A 209 -0.16 -11.62 4.03
C LYS A 209 0.01 -10.12 4.04
N ASN A 210 -0.08 -9.52 5.24
CA ASN A 210 0.36 -8.14 5.37
C ASN A 210 1.88 -8.08 5.17
N THR A 211 2.33 -7.28 4.21
CA THR A 211 3.73 -7.05 3.87
C THR A 211 4.48 -6.26 4.95
N ARG A 212 3.78 -5.69 5.94
CA ARG A 212 4.35 -4.67 6.82
C ARG A 212 4.51 -5.04 8.30
N SER A 213 3.73 -5.97 8.84
CA SER A 213 3.78 -6.29 10.28
C SER A 213 3.12 -7.63 10.62
N GLY A 214 3.90 -8.71 10.60
CA GLY A 214 3.46 -10.03 11.05
C GLY A 214 2.37 -10.69 10.18
N ASN A 215 2.18 -12.00 10.38
CA ASN A 215 1.12 -12.76 9.71
C ASN A 215 -0.24 -12.53 10.39
N VAL A 216 -0.67 -11.27 10.47
CA VAL A 216 -1.99 -10.88 11.01
C VAL A 216 -2.90 -10.61 9.82
N ALA A 217 -4.08 -11.23 9.81
CA ALA A 217 -5.06 -10.96 8.77
C ALA A 217 -5.56 -9.52 8.87
N VAL A 218 -5.66 -8.82 7.75
CA VAL A 218 -6.07 -7.42 7.70
C VAL A 218 -7.28 -7.28 6.78
N LEU A 219 -8.34 -6.68 7.31
CA LEU A 219 -9.45 -6.16 6.54
C LEU A 219 -9.12 -4.74 6.09
N ARG A 220 -9.12 -4.52 4.79
CA ARG A 220 -8.87 -3.22 4.18
C ARG A 220 -10.05 -2.80 3.31
N VAL A 221 -10.61 -1.63 3.60
CA VAL A 221 -11.70 -1.01 2.84
C VAL A 221 -11.23 0.34 2.33
N GLU A 222 -11.32 0.55 1.03
CA GLU A 222 -10.88 1.77 0.35
C GLU A 222 -12.06 2.41 -0.38
N VAL A 223 -12.30 3.68 -0.06
CA VAL A 223 -13.35 4.51 -0.65
C VAL A 223 -12.75 5.79 -1.21
N GLU A 224 -13.11 6.13 -2.44
CA GLU A 224 -12.78 7.41 -3.07
C GLU A 224 -13.72 8.49 -2.55
N LEU A 225 -13.19 9.66 -2.21
CA LEU A 225 -13.99 10.76 -1.72
C LEU A 225 -14.45 11.65 -2.88
N PRO A 226 -15.78 11.80 -3.07
CA PRO A 226 -16.32 12.75 -4.03
C PRO A 226 -16.11 14.20 -3.58
N ALA A 227 -16.40 15.14 -4.48
CA ALA A 227 -16.40 16.57 -4.16
C ALA A 227 -17.52 16.95 -3.17
N SER A 228 -18.66 16.25 -3.24
CA SER A 228 -19.86 16.45 -2.41
C SER A 228 -20.32 15.13 -1.79
N GLY A 229 -20.93 15.16 -0.60
CA GLY A 229 -21.42 13.94 0.05
C GLY A 229 -20.35 13.13 0.79
N VAL A 230 -19.23 13.77 1.14
CA VAL A 230 -18.10 13.15 1.87
C VAL A 230 -18.57 12.43 3.14
N THR A 231 -19.48 13.04 3.91
CA THR A 231 -20.03 12.46 5.14
C THR A 231 -20.66 11.10 4.92
N THR A 232 -21.53 10.98 3.90
CA THR A 232 -22.24 9.74 3.59
C THR A 232 -21.27 8.66 3.15
N ILE A 233 -20.29 8.99 2.29
CA ILE A 233 -19.32 8.03 1.78
C ILE A 233 -18.36 7.54 2.88
N VAL A 234 -17.84 8.45 3.71
CA VAL A 234 -16.94 8.09 4.81
C VAL A 234 -17.67 7.22 5.84
N ARG A 235 -18.91 7.59 6.21
CA ARG A 235 -19.75 6.77 7.11
C ARG A 235 -20.09 5.43 6.48
N GLY A 236 -20.48 5.39 5.22
CA GLY A 236 -20.77 4.15 4.49
C GLY A 236 -19.57 3.21 4.43
N GLY A 237 -18.36 3.75 4.19
CA GLY A 237 -17.13 2.96 4.19
C GLY A 237 -16.80 2.37 5.57
N LEU A 238 -17.03 3.13 6.63
CA LEU A 238 -16.89 2.65 8.00
C LEU A 238 -17.94 1.59 8.34
N LEU A 239 -19.21 1.81 8.01
CA LEU A 239 -20.30 0.84 8.23
C LEU A 239 -20.02 -0.47 7.49
N LEU A 240 -19.58 -0.42 6.24
CA LEU A 240 -19.15 -1.60 5.49
C LEU A 240 -18.00 -2.33 6.19
N SER A 241 -17.03 -1.58 6.72
CA SER A 241 -15.92 -2.15 7.48
C SER A 241 -16.39 -2.88 8.74
N LEU A 242 -17.34 -2.30 9.47
CA LEU A 242 -17.93 -2.88 10.68
C LEU A 242 -18.82 -4.10 10.37
N ALA A 243 -19.65 -4.03 9.33
CA ALA A 243 -20.47 -5.15 8.88
C ALA A 243 -19.61 -6.37 8.52
N LEU A 244 -18.51 -6.16 7.78
CA LEU A 244 -17.55 -7.21 7.46
C LEU A 244 -16.84 -7.74 8.70
N LEU A 245 -16.48 -6.86 9.65
CA LEU A 245 -15.84 -7.26 10.90
C LEU A 245 -16.72 -8.20 11.75
N ASN A 246 -18.04 -8.05 11.69
CA ASN A 246 -18.99 -8.93 12.36
C ASN A 246 -19.15 -10.29 11.65
N ILE A 247 -18.97 -10.33 10.33
CA ILE A 247 -19.09 -11.56 9.54
C ILE A 247 -17.83 -12.42 9.67
N VAL A 248 -16.64 -11.81 9.66
CA VAL A 248 -15.34 -12.52 9.65
C VAL A 248 -15.22 -13.65 10.68
N PRO A 249 -15.60 -13.47 11.97
CA PRO A 249 -15.52 -14.54 12.96
C PRO A 249 -16.46 -15.72 12.69
N ALA A 250 -17.59 -15.49 12.02
CA ALA A 250 -18.58 -16.52 11.72
C ALA A 250 -18.23 -17.36 10.49
N ILE A 251 -17.21 -16.97 9.73
CA ILE A 251 -16.86 -17.64 8.47
C ILE A 251 -16.23 -18.99 8.72
N THR A 252 -16.78 -20.00 8.06
CA THR A 252 -16.28 -21.36 8.11
C THR A 252 -15.64 -21.73 6.77
N ILE A 253 -14.38 -22.16 6.82
CA ILE A 253 -13.69 -22.68 5.64
C ILE A 253 -13.89 -24.20 5.58
N SER A 254 -14.21 -24.70 4.38
CA SER A 254 -14.23 -26.13 4.12
C SER A 254 -12.89 -26.82 4.47
N LYS A 255 -12.95 -28.03 5.03
CA LYS A 255 -11.77 -28.84 5.37
C LYS A 255 -10.82 -29.04 4.18
N LYS A 256 -11.35 -29.08 2.96
CA LYS A 256 -10.58 -29.21 1.71
C LYS A 256 -9.72 -27.98 1.43
N GLU A 257 -10.28 -26.79 1.63
CA GLU A 257 -9.59 -25.52 1.43
C GLU A 257 -8.54 -25.26 2.52
N MET A 258 -8.86 -25.62 3.77
CA MET A 258 -7.88 -25.65 4.86
C MET A 258 -6.68 -26.55 4.52
N ALA A 259 -6.91 -27.76 3.99
CA ALA A 259 -5.83 -28.66 3.60
C ALA A 259 -5.00 -28.13 2.42
N ARG A 260 -5.63 -27.49 1.42
CA ARG A 260 -4.95 -26.85 0.29
C ARG A 260 -4.00 -25.74 0.79
N ARG A 261 -4.52 -24.84 1.64
CA ARG A 261 -3.76 -23.76 2.27
C ARG A 261 -2.60 -24.26 3.12
N GLN A 262 -2.80 -25.30 3.93
CA GLN A 262 -1.73 -25.88 4.74
C GLN A 262 -0.58 -26.43 3.88
N LYS A 263 -0.89 -27.12 2.77
CA LYS A 263 0.12 -27.60 1.82
C LYS A 263 0.90 -26.44 1.18
N GLU A 264 0.21 -25.38 0.78
CA GLU A 264 0.84 -24.20 0.17
C GLU A 264 1.68 -23.42 1.18
N ALA A 265 1.20 -23.24 2.41
CA ALA A 265 1.96 -22.62 3.49
C ALA A 265 3.24 -23.41 3.81
N GLN A 266 3.17 -24.75 3.82
CA GLN A 266 4.35 -25.59 3.97
C GLN A 266 5.32 -25.44 2.79
N LYS A 267 4.82 -25.37 1.55
CA LYS A 267 5.65 -25.14 0.35
C LYS A 267 6.36 -23.78 0.41
N ALA A 268 5.63 -22.73 0.77
CA ALA A 268 6.18 -21.38 0.92
C ALA A 268 7.22 -21.31 2.04
N LYS A 269 6.97 -21.95 3.19
CA LYS A 269 7.96 -22.06 4.28
C LYS A 269 9.23 -22.79 3.82
N LYS A 270 9.09 -23.90 3.08
CA LYS A 270 10.24 -24.64 2.52
C LYS A 270 11.03 -23.80 1.52
N GLN A 271 10.35 -23.06 0.64
CA GLN A 271 10.99 -22.15 -0.32
C GLN A 271 11.75 -21.02 0.39
N ALA A 272 11.12 -20.33 1.34
CA ALA A 272 11.76 -19.27 2.11
C ALA A 272 12.96 -19.78 2.94
N GLN A 273 12.88 -20.99 3.49
CA GLN A 273 14.02 -21.63 4.16
C GLN A 273 15.15 -21.93 3.17
N HIS A 274 14.82 -22.41 1.97
CA HIS A 274 15.81 -22.70 0.94
C HIS A 274 16.51 -21.41 0.46
N GLU A 275 15.75 -20.34 0.20
CA GLU A 275 16.31 -19.03 -0.18
C GLU A 275 17.26 -18.48 0.89
N LYS A 276 16.85 -18.49 2.17
CA LYS A 276 17.73 -18.08 3.28
C LYS A 276 19.00 -18.93 3.39
N LEU A 277 18.91 -20.22 3.11
CA LEU A 277 20.07 -21.11 3.08
C LEU A 277 21.00 -20.78 1.90
N VAL A 278 20.45 -20.48 0.73
CA VAL A 278 21.20 -20.06 -0.46
C VAL A 278 21.91 -18.72 -0.20
N GLU A 279 21.21 -17.71 0.32
CA GLU A 279 21.79 -16.41 0.68
C GLU A 279 22.92 -16.55 1.70
N ARG A 280 22.70 -17.30 2.79
CA ARG A 280 23.75 -17.58 3.78
C ARG A 280 24.95 -18.30 3.18
N THR A 281 24.72 -19.20 2.22
CA THR A 281 25.81 -19.91 1.53
C THR A 281 26.59 -18.97 0.61
N GLN A 282 25.91 -18.06 -0.09
CA GLN A 282 26.55 -17.04 -0.93
C GLN A 282 27.38 -16.06 -0.08
N GLN A 283 26.83 -15.53 1.01
CA GLN A 283 27.54 -14.64 1.91
C GLN A 283 28.79 -15.31 2.52
N LYS A 284 28.68 -16.59 2.93
CA LYS A 284 29.83 -17.36 3.43
C LYS A 284 30.91 -17.59 2.36
N ARG A 285 30.54 -17.70 1.08
CA ARG A 285 31.52 -17.82 -0.01
C ARG A 285 32.23 -16.49 -0.24
N GLN A 286 31.48 -15.40 -0.38
CA GLN A 286 32.04 -14.06 -0.54
C GLN A 286 33.00 -13.70 0.59
N ALA A 287 32.60 -13.92 1.85
CA ALA A 287 33.47 -13.66 3.00
C ALA A 287 34.74 -14.53 3.02
N ARG A 288 34.68 -15.76 2.50
CA ARG A 288 35.86 -16.62 2.37
C ARG A 288 36.79 -16.15 1.27
N ASP A 289 36.23 -15.74 0.13
CA ASP A 289 37.00 -15.25 -1.01
C ASP A 289 37.73 -13.94 -0.63
N GLU A 290 37.04 -13.02 0.05
CA GLU A 290 37.65 -11.79 0.60
C GLU A 290 38.74 -12.06 1.65
N ALA A 291 38.54 -13.06 2.51
CA ALA A 291 39.54 -13.45 3.51
C ALA A 291 40.77 -14.13 2.87
N GLU A 292 40.58 -14.88 1.78
CA GLU A 292 41.68 -15.43 0.99
C GLU A 292 42.45 -14.32 0.24
N GLU A 293 41.75 -13.34 -0.31
CA GLU A 293 42.36 -12.19 -1.00
C GLU A 293 43.21 -11.34 -0.05
N LYS A 294 42.68 -11.03 1.16
CA LYS A 294 43.46 -10.33 2.20
C LYS A 294 44.70 -11.12 2.64
N LYS A 295 44.63 -12.44 2.67
CA LYS A 295 45.80 -13.30 2.96
C LYS A 295 46.81 -13.28 1.82
N LEU A 296 46.35 -13.23 0.57
CA LEU A 296 47.22 -13.13 -0.61
C LEU A 296 47.96 -11.79 -0.68
N VAL A 297 47.31 -10.69 -0.32
CA VAL A 297 47.92 -9.34 -0.27
C VAL A 297 49.06 -9.24 0.78
N GLY A 298 49.06 -10.11 1.81
CA GLY A 298 50.10 -10.14 2.84
C GLY A 298 51.30 -11.05 2.57
N LEU A 299 51.36 -11.77 1.44
CA LEU A 299 52.42 -12.76 1.12
C LEU A 299 53.40 -12.23 0.06
N SER A 300 54.67 -12.67 0.09
CA SER A 300 55.69 -12.21 -0.86
C SER A 300 55.45 -12.74 -2.30
N GLY A 301 55.86 -11.98 -3.32
CA GLY A 301 55.52 -12.23 -4.73
C GLY A 301 55.95 -13.58 -5.33
N ALA A 302 56.88 -14.31 -4.70
CA ALA A 302 57.26 -15.66 -5.12
C ALA A 302 56.26 -16.74 -4.66
N GLU A 303 55.59 -16.54 -3.53
CA GLU A 303 54.57 -17.46 -3.00
C GLU A 303 53.20 -17.25 -3.66
N GLN A 304 52.89 -16.01 -4.06
CA GLN A 304 51.67 -15.69 -4.83
C GLN A 304 51.61 -16.48 -6.15
N ARG A 305 52.71 -16.50 -6.92
CA ARG A 305 52.78 -17.23 -8.21
C ARG A 305 52.57 -18.74 -8.06
N LYS A 306 53.12 -19.36 -7.01
CA LYS A 306 52.91 -20.79 -6.73
C LYS A 306 51.48 -21.11 -6.30
N LEU A 307 50.80 -20.20 -5.60
CA LEU A 307 49.40 -20.35 -5.21
C LEU A 307 48.45 -20.18 -6.39
N GLU A 308 48.75 -19.25 -7.31
CA GLU A 308 47.98 -19.02 -8.53
C GLU A 308 48.04 -20.21 -9.49
N GLU A 309 49.23 -20.79 -9.76
CA GLU A 309 49.35 -22.01 -10.57
C GLU A 309 48.56 -23.19 -9.95
N LYS A 310 48.60 -23.31 -8.62
CA LYS A 310 47.87 -24.37 -7.90
C LYS A 310 46.35 -24.14 -7.92
N LYS A 311 45.89 -22.88 -7.92
CA LYS A 311 44.48 -22.53 -8.11
C LYS A 311 44.03 -22.80 -9.55
N ALA A 312 44.80 -22.37 -10.56
CA ALA A 312 44.52 -22.61 -11.97
C ALA A 312 44.41 -24.12 -12.30
N LYS A 313 45.31 -24.94 -11.79
CA LYS A 313 45.27 -26.40 -11.99
C LYS A 313 44.07 -27.07 -11.31
N LYS A 314 43.60 -26.54 -10.18
CA LYS A 314 42.38 -27.02 -9.50
C LYS A 314 41.12 -26.60 -10.23
N GLU A 315 41.11 -25.41 -10.83
CA GLU A 315 39.96 -24.87 -11.55
C GLU A 315 39.77 -25.55 -12.91
N ALA A 316 40.86 -25.81 -13.65
CA ALA A 316 40.86 -26.62 -14.86
C ALA A 316 40.30 -28.04 -14.61
N LYS A 317 40.75 -28.72 -13.55
CA LYS A 317 40.22 -30.05 -13.18
C LYS A 317 38.75 -30.02 -12.76
N ARG A 318 38.23 -28.87 -12.32
CA ARG A 318 36.82 -28.68 -11.95
C ARG A 318 35.95 -28.35 -13.17
N SER A 319 36.45 -27.58 -14.13
CA SER A 319 35.75 -27.26 -15.38
C SER A 319 35.61 -28.51 -16.25
N GLU A 320 36.67 -29.31 -16.38
CA GLU A 320 36.65 -30.60 -17.09
C GLU A 320 35.59 -31.55 -16.51
N ARG A 321 35.50 -31.67 -15.18
CA ARG A 321 34.48 -32.49 -14.49
C ARG A 321 33.04 -31.98 -14.66
N ARG A 322 32.85 -30.69 -14.92
CA ARG A 322 31.52 -30.11 -15.17
C ARG A 322 31.11 -30.31 -16.63
N GLN A 323 32.05 -30.24 -17.56
CA GLN A 323 31.82 -30.53 -18.98
C GLN A 323 31.50 -32.01 -19.20
N SER A 324 32.24 -32.93 -18.57
CA SER A 324 31.97 -34.37 -18.71
C SER A 324 30.61 -34.81 -18.12
N LYS A 325 30.06 -34.07 -17.17
CA LYS A 325 28.71 -34.31 -16.61
C LYS A 325 27.56 -33.69 -17.41
N ARG A 326 27.84 -32.86 -18.41
CA ARG A 326 26.84 -32.24 -19.29
C ARG A 326 26.65 -32.97 -20.63
N VAL A 327 27.57 -33.89 -20.97
CA VAL A 327 27.61 -34.62 -22.24
C VAL A 327 27.06 -36.06 -22.08
N MET A 328 26.71 -36.47 -20.87
CA MET A 328 25.83 -37.61 -20.57
C MET A 328 24.42 -37.10 -20.32
#